data_AF-X0WPB9-F1
#
_entry.id   AF-X0WPB9-F1
#
_cell.length_a   1.000
_cell.length_b   1.000
_cell.length_c   1.000
_cell.angle_alpha   90.00
_cell.angle_beta   90.00
_cell.angle_gamma   90.00
#
_symmetry.space_group_name_H-M   'P 1'
#
loop_
_entity.id
_entity.type
_entity.pdbx_description
1 polymer ?
#
loop_
_entity_poly.entity_id
_entity_poly.type
_entity_poly.pdbx_seq_one_letter_code
_entity_poly.pdbx_strand_id
1 'polypeptide(L)'
;MGVESIKVGESKLPEKGRGGKKVKALVLFDVDGTLTQNFYEHAQAFSDAFRQVYRVEAEIDCINHHGMTDQEIITGVLRKNGVPLEEINAKMSQCMKVMV
;
A
#
# COMPACT_ATOMS: atom_id res chain seq x y z
N MET A 1 50.41 -20.14 -11.24
CA MET A 1 49.48 -21.30 -11.14
C MET A 1 48.73 -21.15 -9.83
N GLY A 2 47.43 -21.01 -9.69
CA GLY A 2 46.27 -20.79 -10.55
C GLY A 2 45.13 -20.61 -9.55
N VAL A 3 44.37 -19.51 -9.62
CA VAL A 3 43.24 -19.25 -8.72
C VAL A 3 42.05 -20.08 -9.20
N GLU A 4 41.54 -20.99 -8.38
CA GLU A 4 40.32 -21.74 -8.70
C GLU A 4 39.09 -21.01 -8.19
N SER A 5 38.22 -20.65 -9.12
CA SER A 5 36.97 -19.93 -8.90
C SER A 5 35.95 -20.77 -8.13
N ILE A 6 35.36 -20.19 -7.09
CA ILE A 6 34.20 -20.76 -6.38
C ILE A 6 32.99 -20.67 -7.31
N LYS A 7 32.48 -21.84 -7.76
CA LYS A 7 31.20 -21.92 -8.48
C LYS A 7 30.05 -21.77 -7.48
N VAL A 8 29.27 -20.72 -7.62
CA VAL A 8 28.00 -20.52 -6.89
C VAL A 8 27.03 -21.61 -7.34
N GLY A 9 26.58 -22.44 -6.39
CA GLY A 9 25.61 -23.50 -6.65
C GLY A 9 24.27 -22.93 -7.08
N GLU A 10 23.81 -23.32 -8.26
CA GLU A 10 22.43 -23.11 -8.68
C GLU A 10 21.50 -23.87 -7.72
N SER A 11 20.61 -23.16 -7.03
CA SER A 11 19.54 -23.79 -6.27
C SER A 11 18.48 -24.30 -7.25
N LYS A 12 18.54 -25.58 -7.59
CA LYS A 12 17.46 -26.25 -8.31
C LYS A 12 16.24 -26.33 -7.40
N LEU A 13 15.15 -25.69 -7.80
CA LEU A 13 13.83 -25.93 -7.21
C LEU A 13 13.53 -27.44 -7.28
N PRO A 14 13.04 -28.07 -6.21
CA PRO A 14 12.83 -29.52 -6.18
C PRO A 14 11.80 -29.95 -7.22
N GLU A 15 12.16 -30.98 -7.98
CA GLU A 15 11.31 -31.59 -9.00
C GLU A 15 10.11 -32.31 -8.39
N LYS A 16 8.93 -31.87 -8.84
CA LYS A 16 7.59 -32.47 -8.81
C LYS A 16 7.34 -33.69 -7.91
N GLY A 17 6.34 -33.52 -7.03
CA GLY A 17 5.48 -34.62 -6.60
C GLY A 17 4.17 -34.13 -5.97
N ARG A 18 3.04 -34.41 -6.64
CA ARG A 18 1.80 -35.01 -6.08
C ARG A 18 0.62 -34.79 -7.03
N GLY A 19 -0.09 -35.87 -7.35
CA GLY A 19 -1.38 -35.81 -8.02
C GLY A 19 -2.35 -34.95 -7.21
N GLY A 20 -2.81 -33.85 -7.80
CA GLY A 20 -3.78 -32.94 -7.20
C GLY A 20 -4.66 -32.40 -8.33
N LYS A 21 -5.97 -32.29 -8.07
CA LYS A 21 -6.94 -31.72 -9.02
C LYS A 21 -6.36 -30.49 -9.71
N LYS A 22 -6.49 -30.39 -11.05
CA LYS A 22 -6.15 -29.17 -11.80
C LYS A 22 -6.95 -28.01 -11.19
N VAL A 23 -6.25 -27.07 -10.56
CA VAL A 23 -6.84 -25.77 -10.21
C VAL A 23 -7.28 -25.15 -11.53
N LYS A 24 -8.60 -24.92 -11.70
CA LYS A 24 -9.15 -24.45 -12.98
C LYS A 24 -8.77 -23.00 -13.27
N ALA A 25 -8.68 -22.15 -12.25
CA ALA A 25 -8.09 -20.81 -12.30
C ALA A 25 -7.93 -20.25 -10.87
N LEU A 26 -6.96 -19.35 -10.68
CA LEU A 26 -6.91 -18.40 -9.57
C LEU A 26 -7.25 -17.03 -10.16
N VAL A 27 -8.30 -16.39 -9.64
CA VAL A 27 -8.72 -15.05 -10.09
C VAL A 27 -8.73 -14.14 -8.88
N LEU A 28 -7.99 -13.04 -8.97
CA LEU A 28 -7.92 -11.99 -7.96
C LEU A 28 -8.56 -10.74 -8.55
N PHE A 29 -9.49 -10.14 -7.81
CA PHE A 29 -10.12 -8.87 -8.17
C PHE A 29 -9.64 -7.82 -7.20
N ASP A 30 -9.30 -6.66 -7.75
CA ASP A 30 -9.20 -5.42 -7.00
C ASP A 30 -10.59 -4.96 -6.53
N VAL A 31 -10.66 -4.07 -5.55
CA VAL A 31 -11.93 -3.61 -4.95
C VAL A 31 -12.36 -2.26 -5.53
N ASP A 32 -11.51 -1.24 -5.41
CA ASP A 32 -11.88 0.15 -5.69
C ASP A 32 -11.90 0.42 -7.19
N GLY A 33 -13.05 0.88 -7.71
CA GLY A 33 -13.24 1.08 -9.15
C GLY A 33 -13.31 -0.22 -9.96
N THR A 34 -13.08 -1.39 -9.34
CA THR A 34 -13.20 -2.72 -9.97
C THR A 34 -14.50 -3.42 -9.56
N LEU A 35 -14.75 -3.55 -8.25
CA LEU A 35 -15.98 -4.15 -7.70
C LEU A 35 -16.93 -3.10 -7.11
N THR A 36 -16.42 -1.92 -6.76
CA THR A 36 -17.17 -0.83 -6.13
C THR A 36 -17.06 0.47 -6.92
N GLN A 37 -18.01 1.39 -6.73
CA GLN A 37 -17.95 2.76 -7.27
C GLN A 37 -17.40 3.71 -6.21
N ASN A 38 -16.76 4.81 -6.62
CA ASN A 38 -16.17 5.78 -5.71
C ASN A 38 -17.23 6.38 -4.75
N PHE A 39 -16.98 6.32 -3.44
CA PHE A 39 -17.83 6.92 -2.42
C PHE A 39 -17.23 8.23 -1.91
N TYR A 40 -18.00 9.33 -1.98
CA TYR A 40 -17.59 10.65 -1.48
C TYR A 40 -17.28 10.68 0.02
N GLU A 41 -17.94 9.82 0.81
CA GLU A 41 -17.75 9.73 2.26
C GLU A 41 -16.33 9.35 2.65
N HIS A 42 -15.62 8.62 1.78
CA HIS A 42 -14.25 8.18 2.04
C HIS A 42 -13.25 9.34 2.08
N ALA A 43 -13.45 10.37 1.23
CA ALA A 43 -12.57 11.53 1.15
C ALA A 43 -12.67 12.42 2.39
N GLN A 44 -13.88 12.58 2.94
CA GLN A 44 -14.12 13.41 4.12
C GLN A 44 -13.41 12.86 5.37
N ALA A 45 -13.41 11.53 5.54
CA ALA A 45 -12.73 10.87 6.65
C ALA A 45 -11.21 11.16 6.66
N PHE A 46 -10.57 11.18 5.49
CA PHE A 46 -9.16 11.58 5.37
C PHE A 46 -8.95 13.05 5.77
N SER A 47 -9.75 13.97 5.22
CA SER A 47 -9.63 15.40 5.53
C SER A 47 -9.79 15.69 7.01
N ASP A 48 -10.77 15.06 7.66
CA ASP A 48 -10.97 15.19 9.11
C ASP A 48 -9.81 14.61 9.93
N ALA A 49 -9.27 13.45 9.52
CA ALA A 49 -8.11 12.85 10.16
C ALA A 49 -6.85 13.74 10.03
N PHE A 50 -6.59 14.31 8.85
CA PHE A 50 -5.47 15.23 8.62
C PHE A 50 -5.57 16.48 9.50
N ARG A 51 -6.75 17.09 9.57
CA ARG A 51 -7.03 18.25 10.40
C ARG A 51 -6.87 17.95 11.89
N GLN A 52 -7.33 16.78 12.34
CA GLN A 52 -7.28 16.39 13.75
C GLN A 52 -5.86 16.04 14.23
N VAL A 53 -5.09 15.29 13.43
CA VAL A 53 -3.82 14.69 13.87
C VAL A 53 -2.60 15.52 13.46
N TYR A 54 -2.63 16.11 12.26
CA TYR A 54 -1.49 16.83 11.68
C TYR A 54 -1.73 18.34 11.57
N ARG A 55 -2.96 18.82 11.85
CA ARG A 55 -3.35 20.23 11.68
C ARG A 55 -3.19 20.71 10.24
N VAL A 56 -3.42 19.82 9.28
CA VAL A 56 -3.34 20.09 7.84
C VAL A 56 -4.76 20.07 7.27
N GLU A 57 -5.14 21.15 6.59
CA GLU A 57 -6.36 21.21 5.77
C GLU A 57 -6.01 20.69 4.36
N ALA A 58 -6.32 19.43 4.09
CA ALA A 58 -6.02 18.79 2.81
C ALA A 58 -7.10 17.77 2.41
N GLU A 59 -7.20 17.54 1.10
CA GLU A 59 -8.08 16.56 0.47
C GLU A 59 -7.24 15.53 -0.30
N ILE A 60 -7.75 14.30 -0.42
CA ILE A 60 -7.04 13.21 -1.12
C ILE A 60 -6.93 13.45 -2.63
N ASP A 61 -7.83 14.25 -3.21
CA ASP A 61 -7.85 14.59 -4.64
C ASP A 61 -6.68 15.48 -5.07
N CYS A 62 -5.88 15.97 -4.11
CA CYS A 62 -4.63 16.64 -4.44
C CYS A 62 -3.58 15.68 -5.03
N ILE A 63 -3.78 14.36 -4.96
CA ILE A 63 -2.93 13.34 -5.60
C ILE A 63 -3.78 12.34 -6.40
N ASN A 64 -3.16 11.68 -7.39
CA ASN A 64 -3.79 10.53 -8.04
C ASN A 64 -3.62 9.31 -7.12
N HIS A 65 -4.67 9.01 -6.36
CA HIS A 65 -4.65 8.01 -5.28
C HIS A 65 -5.22 6.64 -5.68
N HIS A 66 -5.68 6.47 -6.92
CA HIS A 66 -6.26 5.21 -7.37
C HIS A 66 -5.29 4.04 -7.26
N GLY A 67 -5.74 2.95 -6.63
CA GLY A 67 -4.96 1.73 -6.41
C GLY A 67 -3.89 1.85 -5.32
N MET A 68 -3.88 2.94 -4.56
CA MET A 68 -3.01 3.13 -3.40
C MET A 68 -3.70 2.64 -2.14
N THR A 69 -2.92 2.14 -1.19
CA THR A 69 -3.41 1.88 0.18
C THR A 69 -3.64 3.18 0.93
N ASP A 70 -4.52 3.18 1.94
CA ASP A 70 -4.77 4.34 2.80
C ASP A 70 -3.48 4.98 3.35
N GLN A 71 -2.51 4.17 3.76
CA GLN A 71 -1.23 4.63 4.30
C GLN A 71 -0.38 5.36 3.25
N GLU A 72 -0.40 4.87 2.01
CA GLU A 72 0.28 5.51 0.89
C GLU A 72 -0.42 6.82 0.51
N ILE A 73 -1.76 6.87 0.58
CA ILE A 73 -2.56 8.09 0.36
C ILE A 73 -2.23 9.12 1.43
N ILE A 74 -2.32 8.77 2.71
CA ILE A 74 -1.97 9.62 3.87
C ILE A 74 -0.57 10.19 3.70
N THR A 75 0.41 9.31 3.40
CA THR A 75 1.80 9.73 3.22
C THR A 75 1.96 10.66 2.03
N GLY A 76 1.34 10.35 0.89
CA GLY A 76 1.41 11.15 -0.32
C GLY A 76 0.83 12.55 -0.13
N VAL A 77 -0.36 12.65 0.46
CA VAL A 77 -1.04 13.93 0.74
C VAL A 77 -0.24 14.76 1.74
N LEU A 78 0.15 14.19 2.88
CA LEU A 78 0.83 14.93 3.94
C LEU A 78 2.24 15.39 3.51
N ARG A 79 2.98 14.57 2.77
CA ARG A 79 4.28 14.99 2.21
C ARG A 79 4.13 16.12 1.20
N LYS A 80 3.10 16.06 0.34
CA LYS A 80 2.80 17.16 -0.61
C LYS A 80 2.47 18.47 0.13
N ASN A 81 1.87 18.37 1.31
CA ASN A 81 1.57 19.51 2.18
C ASN A 81 2.69 19.87 3.18
N GLY A 82 3.89 19.31 3.01
CA GLY A 82 5.08 19.72 3.75
C GLY A 82 5.29 19.05 5.11
N VAL A 83 4.52 18.00 5.44
CA VAL A 83 4.73 17.26 6.69
C VAL A 83 5.95 16.31 6.53
N PRO A 84 6.92 16.34 7.46
CA PRO A 84 8.06 15.42 7.45
C PRO A 84 7.64 13.95 7.58
N LEU A 85 8.36 13.05 6.91
CA LEU A 85 8.04 11.62 6.90
C LEU A 85 8.13 11.00 8.30
N GLU A 86 9.05 11.48 9.13
CA GLU A 86 9.23 11.07 10.52
C GLU A 86 7.98 11.36 11.35
N GLU A 87 7.38 12.55 11.16
CA GLU A 87 6.14 12.92 11.84
C GLU A 87 4.95 12.12 11.34
N ILE A 88 4.86 11.90 10.02
CA ILE A 88 3.82 11.05 9.40
C ILE A 88 3.86 9.66 10.04
N ASN A 89 5.03 9.02 10.04
CA ASN A 89 5.21 7.68 10.58
C ASN A 89 4.91 7.60 12.08
N ALA A 90 5.32 8.60 12.86
CA ALA A 90 5.08 8.63 14.31
C ALA A 90 3.58 8.71 14.67
N LYS A 91 2.77 9.37 13.84
CA LYS A 91 1.34 9.58 14.08
C LYS A 91 0.41 8.72 13.22
N MET A 92 0.95 7.88 12.32
CA MET A 92 0.19 7.06 11.36
C MET A 92 -0.91 6.22 12.05
N SER A 93 -0.55 5.49 13.12
CA SER A 93 -1.50 4.67 13.86
C SER A 93 -2.64 5.49 14.48
N GLN A 94 -2.37 6.73 14.89
CA GLN A 94 -3.40 7.64 15.40
C GLN A 94 -4.30 8.15 14.27
N CYS A 95 -3.72 8.50 13.12
CA CYS A 95 -4.44 8.93 11.93
C CYS A 95 -5.46 7.87 11.47
N MET A 96 -5.01 6.62 11.34
CA MET A 96 -5.87 5.50 10.95
C MET A 96 -7.01 5.26 11.95
N LYS A 97 -6.79 5.52 13.24
CA LYS A 97 -7.79 5.30 14.29
C LYS A 97 -8.94 6.32 14.26
N VAL A 98 -8.69 7.52 13.76
CA VAL A 98 -9.69 8.61 13.71
C VAL A 98 -10.39 8.73 12.37
N MET A 99 -9.97 7.97 11.36
CA MET A 99 -10.63 7.87 10.07
C MET A 99 -11.87 6.97 10.22
N VAL A 100 -13.06 7.58 10.27
CA VAL A 100 -14.36 6.93 10.49
C VAL A 100 -15.32 7.28 9.38
#